data_AF-A0A147K3S6-F1
#
_entry.id   AF-A0A147K3S6-F1
#
_cell.length_a   1.000
_cell.length_b   1.000
_cell.length_c   1.000
_cell.angle_alpha   90.00
_cell.angle_beta   90.00
_cell.angle_gamma   90.00
#
_symmetry.space_group_name_H-M   'P 1'
#
loop_
_entity.id
_entity.type
_entity.pdbx_description
1 polymer ?
#
loop_
_entity_poly.entity_id
_entity_poly.type
_entity_poly.pdbx_seq_one_letter_code
_entity_poly.pdbx_strand_id
1 'polypeptide(L)'
;MKKEDLVEVIKALDQVEGTSVTFQSVWNNPRSHEWVFRLKRSVQVSVLLIVFIGVFVPLTYSFINQSSESTNLAEIKLDALDSEIRMRNEEQYAAGLIHPNETIRAYIHGLPNHVVIRGLSSLPVGTNIVIEVWTEDQGRLVGEHTVNTELDGHFTVQIEREDRSEDYLVSLKLLSHQQPKEVLSVIGQHGEKLEQSDKYGLFTYEQDDQKYFGIHLYNRIYGIKDTDVSQNTRFFDHLVSK
;
A
#
# COMPACT_ATOMS: atom_id res chain seq x y z
N MET A 1 16.38 -41.09 -51.77
CA MET A 1 15.32 -42.04 -52.18
C MET A 1 14.86 -41.68 -53.56
N LYS A 2 14.96 -42.60 -54.52
CA LYS A 2 14.50 -42.35 -55.88
C LYS A 2 12.98 -42.55 -55.93
N LYS A 3 12.34 -41.93 -56.91
CA LYS A 3 10.87 -41.90 -57.08
C LYS A 3 10.25 -43.31 -57.20
N GLU A 4 11.06 -44.27 -57.63
CA GLU A 4 10.73 -45.68 -57.82
C GLU A 4 10.48 -46.41 -56.47
N ASP A 5 11.26 -46.09 -55.43
CA ASP A 5 11.10 -46.67 -54.08
C ASP A 5 9.74 -46.30 -53.44
N LEU A 6 9.20 -45.12 -53.79
CA LEU A 6 7.97 -44.58 -53.21
C LEU A 6 6.72 -45.22 -53.82
N VAL A 7 6.79 -45.62 -55.09
CA VAL A 7 5.69 -46.32 -55.79
C VAL A 7 5.54 -47.74 -55.28
N GLU A 8 6.66 -48.38 -54.91
CA GLU A 8 6.67 -49.74 -54.36
C GLU A 8 6.09 -49.78 -52.94
N VAL A 9 6.39 -48.78 -52.12
CA VAL A 9 5.80 -48.60 -50.78
C VAL A 9 4.29 -48.33 -50.85
N ILE A 10 3.83 -47.53 -51.81
CA ILE A 10 2.40 -47.22 -51.98
C ILE A 10 1.63 -48.45 -52.48
N LYS A 11 2.20 -49.25 -53.39
CA LYS A 11 1.59 -50.53 -53.83
C LYS A 11 1.51 -51.56 -52.69
N ALA A 12 2.50 -51.58 -51.80
CA ALA A 12 2.49 -52.46 -50.64
C ALA A 12 1.42 -52.06 -49.61
N LEU A 13 1.13 -50.76 -49.47
CA LEU A 13 0.05 -50.25 -48.62
C LEU A 13 -1.35 -50.55 -49.21
N ASP A 14 -1.51 -50.42 -50.53
CA ASP A 14 -2.79 -50.63 -51.23
C ASP A 14 -3.23 -52.12 -51.24
N GLN A 15 -2.28 -53.05 -51.09
CA GLN A 15 -2.58 -54.48 -50.96
C GLN A 15 -3.01 -54.91 -49.55
N VAL A 16 -2.68 -54.12 -48.52
CA VAL A 16 -2.98 -54.42 -47.11
C VAL A 16 -4.37 -53.92 -46.72
N GLU A 17 -4.85 -52.85 -47.34
CA GLU A 17 -6.14 -52.24 -47.02
C GLU A 17 -7.13 -52.43 -48.17
N GLY A 18 -7.64 -53.66 -48.30
CA GLY A 18 -8.73 -54.00 -49.22
C GLY A 18 -10.02 -53.22 -48.93
N THR A 19 -10.06 -51.95 -49.31
CA THR A 19 -11.24 -51.09 -49.16
C THR A 19 -11.54 -50.37 -50.46
N SER A 20 -12.54 -50.91 -51.12
CA SER A 20 -13.16 -50.44 -52.34
C SER A 20 -13.76 -49.03 -52.18
N VAL A 21 -13.34 -48.14 -53.07
CA VAL A 21 -14.21 -47.27 -53.88
C VAL A 21 -15.21 -46.39 -53.12
N THR A 22 -14.84 -45.12 -52.89
CA THR A 22 -15.66 -43.93 -53.21
C THR A 22 -14.82 -42.63 -53.33
N PHE A 23 -13.55 -42.73 -53.73
CA PHE A 23 -12.64 -41.57 -53.79
C PHE A 23 -12.60 -40.83 -55.15
N GLN A 24 -13.52 -41.10 -56.07
CA GLN A 24 -13.50 -40.47 -57.41
C GLN A 24 -14.43 -39.27 -57.59
N SER A 25 -15.33 -38.95 -56.66
CA SER A 25 -16.26 -37.82 -56.85
C SER A 25 -15.74 -36.46 -56.37
N VAL A 26 -14.66 -36.43 -55.58
CA VAL A 26 -14.17 -35.18 -54.94
C VAL A 26 -13.16 -34.42 -55.81
N TRP A 27 -12.49 -35.08 -56.76
CA TRP A 27 -11.33 -34.49 -57.43
C TRP A 27 -11.62 -33.61 -58.66
N ASN A 28 -12.86 -33.59 -59.17
CA ASN A 28 -13.21 -32.91 -60.41
C ASN A 28 -13.94 -31.55 -60.25
N ASN A 29 -13.91 -30.94 -59.06
CA ASN A 29 -14.55 -29.64 -58.84
C ASN A 29 -13.50 -28.49 -58.88
N PRO A 30 -13.63 -27.46 -59.75
CA PRO A 30 -12.61 -26.41 -59.94
C PRO A 30 -12.38 -25.47 -58.74
N ARG A 31 -13.06 -25.69 -57.61
CA ARG A 31 -12.90 -24.92 -56.36
C ARG A 31 -11.90 -25.52 -55.36
N SER A 32 -11.23 -26.62 -55.70
CA SER A 32 -10.26 -27.29 -54.81
C SER A 32 -9.00 -26.46 -54.51
N HIS A 33 -8.70 -25.44 -55.32
CA HIS A 33 -7.53 -24.58 -55.13
C HIS A 33 -7.65 -23.61 -53.92
N GLU A 34 -8.86 -23.19 -53.52
CA GLU A 34 -9.06 -22.30 -52.36
C GLU A 34 -8.90 -23.03 -51.01
N TRP A 35 -9.22 -24.33 -50.95
CA TRP A 35 -9.12 -25.11 -49.72
C TRP A 35 -7.68 -25.45 -49.35
N VAL A 36 -6.83 -25.74 -50.32
CA VAL A 36 -5.39 -26.01 -50.08
C VAL A 36 -4.66 -24.76 -49.56
N PHE A 37 -5.06 -23.57 -50.02
CA PHE A 37 -4.51 -22.30 -49.52
C PHE A 37 -4.96 -22.00 -48.08
N ARG A 38 -6.21 -22.30 -47.72
CA ARG A 38 -6.71 -22.17 -46.34
C ARG A 38 -6.04 -23.16 -45.36
N LEU A 39 -5.78 -24.39 -45.80
CA LEU A 39 -5.05 -25.39 -45.01
C LEU A 39 -3.58 -25.01 -44.76
N LYS A 40 -2.87 -24.49 -45.79
CA LYS A 40 -1.48 -24.02 -45.61
C LYS A 40 -1.37 -22.85 -44.63
N ARG A 41 -2.33 -21.93 -44.62
CA ARG A 41 -2.38 -20.81 -43.67
C ARG A 41 -2.68 -21.28 -42.25
N SER A 42 -3.51 -22.33 -42.08
CA SER A 42 -3.80 -22.94 -40.78
C SER A 42 -2.58 -23.64 -40.18
N VAL A 43 -1.81 -24.37 -40.97
CA VAL A 43 -0.60 -25.07 -40.49
C VAL A 43 0.50 -24.08 -40.08
N GLN A 44 0.68 -22.97 -40.82
CA GLN A 44 1.63 -21.92 -40.43
C GLN A 44 1.25 -21.23 -39.11
N VAL A 45 -0.04 -20.99 -38.85
CA VAL A 45 -0.51 -20.42 -37.58
C VAL A 45 -0.30 -21.41 -36.43
N SER A 46 -0.55 -22.70 -36.63
CA SER A 46 -0.34 -23.73 -35.59
C SER A 46 1.14 -23.91 -35.23
N VAL A 47 2.05 -23.88 -36.21
CA VAL A 47 3.50 -23.95 -35.95
C VAL A 47 4.01 -22.71 -35.23
N LEU A 48 3.53 -21.51 -35.61
CA LEU A 48 3.84 -20.26 -34.89
C LEU A 48 3.37 -20.29 -33.44
N LEU A 49 2.18 -20.85 -33.17
CA LEU A 49 1.62 -20.98 -31.83
C LEU A 49 2.44 -21.94 -30.94
N ILE A 50 2.90 -23.07 -31.51
CA ILE A 50 3.76 -24.02 -30.80
C ILE A 50 5.14 -23.42 -30.49
N VAL A 51 5.72 -22.64 -31.41
CA VAL A 51 6.98 -21.93 -31.15
C VAL A 51 6.79 -20.82 -30.11
N PHE A 52 5.65 -20.10 -30.14
CA PHE A 52 5.34 -19.09 -29.13
C PHE A 52 5.22 -19.71 -27.74
N ILE A 53 4.49 -20.83 -27.59
CA ILE A 53 4.37 -21.55 -26.32
C ILE A 53 5.73 -22.13 -25.88
N GLY A 54 6.50 -22.72 -26.80
CA GLY A 54 7.81 -23.32 -26.51
C GLY A 54 8.90 -22.32 -26.12
N VAL A 55 8.81 -21.05 -26.55
CA VAL A 55 9.78 -19.99 -26.22
C VAL A 55 9.31 -19.12 -25.06
N PHE A 56 8.01 -18.79 -24.97
CA PHE A 56 7.50 -17.94 -23.90
C PHE A 56 7.24 -18.67 -22.58
N VAL A 57 6.84 -19.95 -22.59
CA VAL A 57 6.59 -20.69 -21.33
C VAL A 57 7.88 -20.88 -20.51
N PRO A 58 9.07 -21.16 -21.09
CA PRO A 58 10.31 -21.19 -20.32
C PRO A 58 10.73 -19.81 -19.78
N LEU A 59 10.46 -18.73 -20.53
CA LEU A 59 10.77 -17.35 -20.11
C LEU A 59 9.86 -16.88 -18.97
N THR A 60 8.59 -17.28 -18.94
CA THR A 60 7.72 -17.00 -17.78
C THR A 60 8.06 -17.92 -16.61
N TYR A 61 8.49 -19.16 -16.85
CA TYR A 61 8.96 -20.06 -15.78
C TYR A 61 10.22 -19.54 -15.09
N SER A 62 11.17 -18.93 -15.82
CA SER A 62 12.34 -18.28 -15.21
C SER A 62 11.97 -17.02 -14.43
N PHE A 63 10.94 -16.27 -14.85
CA PHE A 63 10.43 -15.12 -14.10
C PHE A 63 9.69 -15.52 -12.81
N ILE A 64 8.95 -16.63 -12.83
CA ILE A 64 8.25 -17.17 -11.64
C ILE A 64 9.26 -17.77 -10.64
N ASN A 65 10.39 -18.33 -11.10
CA ASN A 65 11.44 -18.82 -10.21
C ASN A 65 12.41 -17.73 -9.70
N GLN A 66 12.30 -16.49 -10.18
CA GLN A 66 13.08 -15.34 -9.68
C GLN A 66 12.33 -14.55 -8.60
N SER A 67 11.02 -14.78 -8.43
CA SER A 67 10.24 -14.11 -7.37
C SER A 67 10.51 -14.68 -5.97
N SER A 68 11.10 -15.88 -5.85
CA SER A 68 11.46 -16.50 -4.57
C SER A 68 12.68 -15.88 -3.89
N GLU A 69 13.54 -15.14 -4.62
CA GLU A 69 14.63 -14.35 -4.02
C GLU A 69 14.15 -13.00 -3.48
N SER A 70 13.09 -12.43 -4.06
CA SER A 70 12.54 -11.15 -3.61
C SER A 70 11.80 -11.23 -2.27
N THR A 71 11.24 -12.39 -1.93
CA THR A 71 10.61 -12.64 -0.63
C THR A 71 11.63 -12.59 0.51
N ASN A 72 12.79 -13.26 0.35
CA ASN A 72 13.84 -13.24 1.37
C ASN A 72 14.42 -11.84 1.59
N LEU A 73 14.62 -11.05 0.53
CA LEU A 73 15.15 -9.68 0.66
C LEU A 73 14.15 -8.69 1.28
N ALA A 74 12.86 -8.86 1.01
CA ALA A 74 11.82 -8.04 1.62
C ALA A 74 11.61 -8.37 3.11
N GLU A 75 11.64 -9.65 3.45
CA GLU A 75 11.51 -10.15 4.83
C GLU A 75 12.72 -9.75 5.68
N ILE A 76 13.94 -9.91 5.16
CA ILE A 76 15.17 -9.45 5.85
C ILE A 76 15.18 -7.93 6.06
N LYS A 77 14.67 -7.14 5.10
CA LYS A 77 14.55 -5.67 5.26
C LYS A 77 13.51 -5.29 6.30
N LEU A 78 12.41 -6.03 6.39
CA LEU A 78 11.34 -5.78 7.35
C LEU A 78 11.80 -6.11 8.78
N ASP A 79 12.50 -7.22 8.97
CA ASP A 79 13.05 -7.62 10.27
C ASP A 79 14.13 -6.65 10.77
N ALA A 80 15.00 -6.18 9.87
CA ALA A 80 16.00 -5.18 10.21
C ALA A 80 15.35 -3.85 10.64
N LEU A 81 14.32 -3.40 9.90
CA LEU A 81 13.58 -2.17 10.22
C LEU A 81 12.83 -2.29 11.56
N ASP A 82 12.17 -3.42 11.83
CA ASP A 82 11.47 -3.65 13.10
C ASP A 82 12.46 -3.64 14.28
N SER A 83 13.63 -4.26 14.12
CA SER A 83 14.67 -4.25 15.15
C SER A 83 15.20 -2.84 15.44
N GLU A 84 15.38 -2.02 14.41
CA GLU A 84 15.83 -0.63 14.54
C GLU A 84 14.77 0.24 15.23
N ILE A 85 13.49 0.08 14.87
CA ILE A 85 12.37 0.75 15.52
C ILE A 85 12.28 0.36 17.00
N ARG A 86 12.43 -0.93 17.32
CA ARG A 86 12.35 -1.43 18.70
C ARG A 86 13.50 -0.89 19.55
N MET A 87 14.74 -0.94 19.06
CA MET A 87 15.88 -0.35 19.78
C MET A 87 15.69 1.15 20.03
N ARG A 88 15.28 1.90 19.00
CA ARG A 88 14.98 3.34 19.14
C ARG A 88 13.87 3.59 20.16
N ASN A 89 12.79 2.83 20.12
CA ASN A 89 11.69 2.98 21.06
C ASN A 89 12.14 2.64 22.49
N GLU A 90 12.93 1.58 22.68
CA GLU A 90 13.52 1.24 23.98
C GLU A 90 14.41 2.36 24.52
N GLU A 91 15.24 2.99 23.67
CA GLU A 91 16.02 4.17 24.05
C GLU A 91 15.14 5.36 24.43
N GLN A 92 14.09 5.64 23.64
CA GLN A 92 13.14 6.72 23.93
C GLN A 92 12.34 6.47 25.22
N TYR A 93 11.97 5.23 25.50
CA TYR A 93 11.31 4.83 26.75
C TYR A 93 12.28 4.95 27.94
N ALA A 94 13.51 4.46 27.79
CA ALA A 94 14.55 4.56 28.83
C ALA A 94 14.92 6.03 29.13
N ALA A 95 14.89 6.90 28.12
CA ALA A 95 15.08 8.34 28.26
C ALA A 95 13.84 9.09 28.77
N GLY A 96 12.69 8.42 28.93
CA GLY A 96 11.43 9.02 29.40
C GLY A 96 10.78 9.99 28.40
N LEU A 97 11.22 9.96 27.13
CA LEU A 97 10.76 10.88 26.09
C LEU A 97 9.33 10.60 25.64
N ILE A 98 8.91 9.35 25.70
CA ILE A 98 7.53 8.89 25.43
C ILE A 98 7.18 7.80 26.45
N HIS A 99 5.92 7.73 26.88
CA HIS A 99 5.48 6.66 27.81
C HIS A 99 5.18 5.37 27.01
N PRO A 100 5.36 4.15 27.56
CA PRO A 100 5.03 2.91 26.86
C PRO A 100 3.59 2.81 26.32
N ASN A 101 2.65 3.50 26.97
CA ASN A 101 1.25 3.56 26.55
C ASN A 101 0.94 4.74 25.60
N GLU A 102 1.93 5.56 25.28
CA GLU A 102 1.82 6.67 24.34
C GLU A 102 2.38 6.27 22.97
N THR A 103 1.56 6.37 21.94
CA THR A 103 2.00 6.24 20.54
C THR A 103 2.55 7.58 20.01
N ILE A 104 1.95 8.68 20.46
CA ILE A 104 2.29 10.05 20.06
C ILE A 104 2.29 10.94 21.30
N ARG A 105 3.33 11.75 21.45
CA ARG A 105 3.40 12.84 22.43
C ARG A 105 3.59 14.15 21.68
N ALA A 106 2.73 15.12 21.91
CA ALA A 106 2.79 16.41 21.22
C ALA A 106 2.49 17.59 22.15
N TYR A 107 3.10 18.73 21.82
CA TYR A 107 2.99 20.00 22.50
C TYR A 107 2.60 21.10 21.51
N ILE A 108 1.80 22.03 21.99
CA ILE A 108 1.35 23.22 21.28
C ILE A 108 2.10 24.41 21.87
N HIS A 109 2.86 25.10 21.04
CA HIS A 109 3.46 26.39 21.35
C HIS A 109 2.67 27.47 20.62
N GLY A 110 1.79 28.15 21.35
CA GLY A 110 1.04 29.26 20.77
C GLY A 110 1.84 30.54 20.83
N LEU A 111 2.05 31.15 19.67
CA LEU A 111 2.65 32.48 19.49
C LEU A 111 1.55 33.43 18.99
N PRO A 112 1.79 34.77 19.02
CA PRO A 112 0.72 35.74 18.74
C PRO A 112 0.02 35.54 17.39
N ASN A 113 0.76 35.22 16.33
CA ASN A 113 0.18 35.11 14.97
C ASN A 113 0.20 33.69 14.40
N HIS A 114 0.88 32.76 15.08
CA HIS A 114 1.01 31.38 14.61
C HIS A 114 1.11 30.43 15.79
N VAL A 115 0.87 29.16 15.52
CA VAL A 115 0.97 28.07 16.47
C VAL A 115 1.95 27.06 15.92
N VAL A 116 2.89 26.64 16.75
CA VAL A 116 3.83 25.59 16.40
C VAL A 116 3.48 24.36 17.20
N ILE A 117 3.11 23.28 16.53
CA ILE A 117 2.89 21.98 17.16
C ILE A 117 4.12 21.14 16.91
N ARG A 118 4.71 20.62 18.00
CA ARG A 118 5.86 19.72 17.94
C ARG A 118 5.50 18.43 18.64
N GLY A 119 5.84 17.31 18.03
CA GLY A 119 5.65 16.03 18.67
C GLY A 119 6.71 15.01 18.34
N LEU A 120 6.51 13.86 18.95
CA LEU A 120 7.33 12.67 18.83
C LEU A 120 6.39 11.46 18.75
N SER A 121 6.64 10.57 17.78
CA SER A 121 5.95 9.30 17.65
C SER A 121 6.91 8.13 17.84
N SER A 122 6.43 7.08 18.49
CA SER A 122 7.13 5.78 18.59
C SER A 122 6.94 4.90 17.35
N LEU A 123 6.24 5.39 16.32
CA LEU A 123 6.00 4.66 15.08
C LEU A 123 7.14 4.87 14.06
N PRO A 124 7.19 4.08 12.97
CA PRO A 124 8.20 4.24 11.92
C PRO A 124 8.25 5.66 11.33
N VAL A 125 9.37 5.96 10.67
CA VAL A 125 9.50 7.15 9.82
C VAL A 125 8.39 7.20 8.78
N GLY A 126 7.93 8.41 8.44
CA GLY A 126 6.88 8.61 7.45
C GLY A 126 5.47 8.36 7.97
N THR A 127 5.28 8.13 9.27
CA THR A 127 3.95 8.05 9.90
C THR A 127 3.17 9.33 9.59
N ASN A 128 1.96 9.17 9.05
CA ASN A 128 1.07 10.26 8.70
C ASN A 128 0.28 10.67 9.94
N ILE A 129 0.41 11.95 10.33
CA ILE A 129 -0.36 12.57 11.40
C ILE A 129 -1.21 13.68 10.79
N VAL A 130 -2.52 13.57 10.98
CA VAL A 130 -3.49 14.59 10.55
C VAL A 130 -3.77 15.51 11.72
N ILE A 131 -3.70 16.81 11.49
CA ILE A 131 -3.94 17.85 12.47
C ILE A 131 -5.07 18.74 11.96
N GLU A 132 -6.17 18.78 12.69
CA GLU A 132 -7.30 19.63 12.34
C GLU A 132 -7.47 20.73 13.39
N VAL A 133 -7.77 21.93 12.92
CA VAL A 133 -8.03 23.09 13.76
C VAL A 133 -9.47 23.53 13.55
N TRP A 134 -10.20 23.65 14.64
CA TRP A 134 -11.61 23.98 14.66
C TRP A 134 -11.84 25.23 15.50
N THR A 135 -12.73 26.12 15.07
CA THR A 135 -13.23 27.20 15.94
C THR A 135 -13.96 26.58 17.12
N GLU A 136 -13.73 27.07 18.34
CA GLU A 136 -14.44 26.53 19.50
C GLU A 136 -15.95 26.81 19.46
N ASP A 137 -16.34 28.03 19.09
CA ASP A 137 -17.73 28.50 19.22
C ASP A 137 -18.69 27.90 18.17
N GLN A 138 -18.18 27.62 16.96
CA GLN A 138 -19.02 27.23 15.81
C GLN A 138 -18.72 25.83 15.29
N GLY A 139 -17.70 25.15 15.82
CA GLY A 139 -17.27 23.84 15.31
C GLY A 139 -16.93 23.86 13.82
N ARG A 140 -16.52 25.01 13.27
CA ARG A 140 -16.08 25.15 11.89
C ARG A 140 -14.62 24.71 11.76
N LEU A 141 -14.32 23.88 10.76
CA LEU A 141 -12.95 23.54 10.39
C LEU A 141 -12.26 24.78 9.80
N VAL A 142 -11.18 25.20 10.46
CA VAL A 142 -10.33 26.33 10.06
C VAL A 142 -9.19 25.85 9.16
N GLY A 143 -8.62 24.68 9.48
CA GLY A 143 -7.53 24.11 8.70
C GLY A 143 -7.30 22.65 9.00
N GLU A 144 -6.76 21.94 8.00
CA GLU A 144 -6.32 20.55 8.09
C GLU A 144 -4.90 20.45 7.52
N HIS A 145 -4.03 19.77 8.26
CA HIS A 145 -2.64 19.57 7.90
C HIS A 145 -2.24 18.12 8.08
N THR A 146 -1.63 17.53 7.06
CA THR A 146 -0.99 16.22 7.17
C THR A 146 0.51 16.40 7.25
N VAL A 147 1.12 15.87 8.31
CA VAL A 147 2.57 15.91 8.54
C VAL A 147 3.12 14.50 8.69
N ASN A 148 4.30 14.27 8.15
CA ASN A 148 5.03 13.02 8.24
C ASN A 148 6.06 13.08 9.38
N THR A 149 6.25 11.96 10.09
CA THR A 149 7.34 11.82 11.04
C THR A 149 8.69 11.70 10.35
N GLU A 150 9.71 12.34 10.93
CA GLU A 150 11.11 12.21 10.55
C GLU A 150 11.70 10.89 11.08
N LEU A 151 12.98 10.63 10.76
CA LEU A 151 13.66 9.37 11.11
C LEU A 151 13.68 9.10 12.62
N ASP A 152 13.85 10.15 13.41
CA ASP A 152 13.84 10.12 14.88
C ASP A 152 12.42 10.08 15.47
N GLY A 153 11.39 10.09 14.62
CA GLY A 153 9.98 10.12 15.02
C GLY A 153 9.44 11.51 15.30
N HIS A 154 10.25 12.57 15.16
CA HIS A 154 9.78 13.94 15.36
C HIS A 154 8.90 14.42 14.22
N PHE A 155 7.99 15.33 14.54
CA PHE A 155 7.22 16.08 13.54
C PHE A 155 6.96 17.50 14.05
N THR A 156 6.87 18.44 13.13
CA THR A 156 6.52 19.83 13.42
C THR A 156 5.54 20.36 12.38
N VAL A 157 4.50 21.05 12.84
CA VAL A 157 3.64 21.85 11.96
C VAL A 157 3.55 23.28 12.48
N GLN A 158 3.51 24.23 11.57
CA GLN A 158 3.23 25.62 11.86
C GLN A 158 1.89 26.00 11.22
N ILE A 159 1.02 26.60 12.03
CA ILE A 159 -0.35 26.95 11.66
C ILE A 159 -0.52 28.45 11.89
N GLU A 160 -1.05 29.18 10.90
CA GLU A 160 -1.38 30.60 11.07
C GLU A 160 -2.70 30.74 11.82
N ARG A 161 -2.80 31.76 12.69
CA ARG A 161 -4.06 32.09 13.37
C ARG A 161 -4.89 33.01 12.48
N GLU A 162 -6.17 32.69 12.31
CA GLU A 162 -7.12 33.60 11.67
C GLU A 162 -7.41 34.81 12.57
N ASP A 163 -7.67 34.55 13.86
CA ASP A 163 -7.77 35.56 14.93
C ASP A 163 -6.93 35.13 16.14
N ARG A 164 -6.05 36.02 16.62
CA ARG A 164 -5.19 35.71 17.77
C ARG A 164 -5.91 35.68 19.10
N SER A 165 -7.06 36.34 19.19
CA SER A 165 -7.85 36.50 20.42
C SER A 165 -8.84 35.36 20.66
N GLU A 166 -9.09 34.53 19.64
CA GLU A 166 -10.00 33.41 19.71
C GLU A 166 -9.33 32.12 20.23
N ASP A 167 -10.15 31.29 20.86
CA ASP A 167 -9.79 29.93 21.23
C ASP A 167 -10.10 28.97 20.07
N TYR A 168 -9.18 28.02 19.83
CA TYR A 168 -9.35 26.96 18.85
C TYR A 168 -9.24 25.59 19.49
N LEU A 169 -10.05 24.64 19.04
CA LEU A 169 -9.88 23.23 19.32
C LEU A 169 -8.95 22.62 18.28
N VAL A 170 -7.97 21.85 18.74
CA VAL A 170 -7.05 21.14 17.86
C VAL A 170 -7.16 19.66 18.12
N SER A 171 -7.34 18.90 17.04
CA SER A 171 -7.22 17.46 17.07
C SER A 171 -5.93 17.03 16.39
N LEU A 172 -5.34 15.98 16.93
CA LEU A 172 -4.27 15.22 16.30
C LEU A 172 -4.77 13.80 16.10
N LYS A 173 -4.76 13.34 14.86
CA LYS A 173 -5.28 12.04 14.45
C LYS A 173 -4.19 11.21 13.77
N LEU A 174 -4.07 9.98 14.20
CA LEU A 174 -3.43 8.92 13.44
C LEU A 174 -4.53 7.99 12.91
N LEU A 175 -4.68 7.98 11.59
CA LEU A 175 -5.68 7.19 10.89
C LEU A 175 -4.99 6.02 10.18
N SER A 176 -5.23 4.80 10.66
CA SER A 176 -4.62 3.58 10.09
C SER A 176 -4.80 3.45 8.57
N HIS A 177 -5.98 3.74 8.03
CA HIS A 177 -6.24 3.64 6.57
C HIS A 177 -5.39 4.60 5.70
N GLN A 178 -4.77 5.61 6.31
CA GLN A 178 -3.94 6.59 5.61
C GLN A 178 -2.44 6.32 5.75
N GLN A 179 -2.04 5.25 6.43
CA GLN A 179 -0.63 5.01 6.74
C GLN A 179 0.13 4.32 5.59
N PRO A 180 1.44 4.59 5.45
CA PRO A 180 2.29 3.85 4.53
C PRO A 180 2.48 2.39 4.98
N LYS A 181 2.92 1.53 4.06
CA LYS A 181 3.01 0.07 4.28
C LYS A 181 3.91 -0.29 5.46
N GLU A 182 4.99 0.45 5.65
CA GLU A 182 5.97 0.27 6.72
C GLU A 182 5.36 0.54 8.10
N VAL A 183 4.41 1.47 8.18
CA VAL A 183 3.68 1.76 9.41
C VAL A 183 2.57 0.72 9.62
N LEU A 184 1.86 0.34 8.56
CA LEU A 184 0.84 -0.72 8.60
C LEU A 184 1.40 -2.08 9.05
N SER A 185 2.66 -2.40 8.75
CA SER A 185 3.28 -3.63 9.30
C SER A 185 3.40 -3.60 10.83
N VAL A 186 3.55 -2.41 11.42
CA VAL A 186 3.67 -2.22 12.87
C VAL A 186 2.31 -2.10 13.55
N ILE A 187 1.37 -1.34 12.97
CA ILE A 187 0.07 -1.06 13.62
C ILE A 187 -1.05 -2.03 13.19
N GLY A 188 -0.84 -2.81 12.13
CA GLY A 188 -1.87 -3.64 11.52
C GLY A 188 -2.55 -2.96 10.34
N GLN A 189 -3.20 -3.74 9.47
CA GLN A 189 -3.85 -3.19 8.26
C GLN A 189 -5.02 -2.26 8.62
N HIS A 190 -5.70 -2.56 9.73
CA HIS A 190 -6.82 -1.78 10.24
C HIS A 190 -6.50 -1.09 11.57
N GLY A 191 -5.26 -1.18 12.05
CA GLY A 191 -4.83 -0.64 13.36
C GLY A 191 -5.04 -1.61 14.52
N GLU A 192 -5.31 -2.89 14.26
CA GLU A 192 -5.63 -3.91 15.28
C GLU A 192 -4.53 -4.11 16.33
N LYS A 193 -3.26 -3.80 16.03
CA LYS A 193 -2.17 -3.88 17.02
C LYS A 193 -2.16 -2.67 17.97
N LEU A 194 -2.80 -1.56 17.60
CA LEU A 194 -3.03 -0.43 18.51
C LEU A 194 -4.07 -0.79 19.58
N GLU A 195 -5.12 -1.53 19.19
CA GLU A 195 -6.18 -1.97 20.11
C GLU A 195 -5.65 -2.87 21.24
N GLN A 196 -4.73 -3.78 20.91
CA GLN A 196 -4.18 -4.76 21.86
C GLN A 196 -3.29 -4.16 22.95
N SER A 197 -2.97 -2.87 22.88
CA SER A 197 -1.90 -2.25 23.67
C SER A 197 -2.33 -1.08 24.56
N ASP A 198 -3.65 -0.95 24.85
CA ASP A 198 -4.24 0.06 25.75
C ASP A 198 -3.63 1.47 25.56
N LYS A 199 -3.47 1.88 24.30
CA LYS A 199 -2.81 3.14 23.95
C LYS A 199 -3.69 4.34 24.27
N TYR A 200 -3.07 5.40 24.78
CA TYR A 200 -3.78 6.67 25.02
C TYR A 200 -4.31 7.26 23.73
N GLY A 201 -5.57 7.71 23.76
CA GLY A 201 -6.27 8.27 22.61
C GLY A 201 -6.75 7.22 21.60
N LEU A 202 -6.70 5.92 21.93
CA LEU A 202 -7.27 4.89 21.06
C LEU A 202 -8.74 5.18 20.76
N PHE A 203 -9.10 5.19 19.49
CA PHE A 203 -10.48 5.31 19.05
C PHE A 203 -10.77 4.38 17.87
N THR A 204 -12.05 4.06 17.71
CA THR A 204 -12.57 3.26 16.59
C THR A 204 -13.31 4.19 15.62
N TYR A 205 -13.15 3.94 14.32
CA TYR A 205 -13.91 4.62 13.28
C TYR A 205 -14.21 3.68 12.11
N GLU A 206 -15.15 4.05 11.25
CA GLU A 206 -15.48 3.31 10.03
C GLU A 206 -15.07 4.12 8.81
N GLN A 207 -14.50 3.45 7.81
CA GLN A 207 -14.12 4.00 6.53
C GLN A 207 -14.38 2.91 5.47
N ASP A 208 -15.09 3.24 4.39
CA ASP A 208 -15.41 2.29 3.30
C ASP A 208 -16.03 0.95 3.81
N ASP A 209 -16.98 1.05 4.73
CA ASP A 209 -17.66 -0.08 5.40
C ASP A 209 -16.71 -1.03 6.17
N GLN A 210 -15.50 -0.58 6.48
CA GLN A 210 -14.52 -1.32 7.28
C GLN A 210 -14.24 -0.59 8.59
N LYS A 211 -14.13 -1.37 9.67
CA LYS A 211 -13.76 -0.88 11.00
C LYS A 211 -12.24 -0.68 11.07
N TYR A 212 -11.83 0.48 11.54
CA TYR A 212 -10.44 0.84 11.80
C TYR A 212 -10.25 1.31 13.23
N PHE A 213 -9.01 1.20 13.70
CA PHE A 213 -8.51 1.77 14.93
C PHE A 213 -7.53 2.89 14.62
N GLY A 214 -7.49 3.90 15.48
CA GLY A 214 -6.57 5.02 15.34
C GLY A 214 -6.24 5.65 16.68
N ILE A 215 -5.42 6.69 16.65
CA ILE A 215 -5.15 7.54 17.81
C ILE A 215 -5.76 8.91 17.57
N HIS A 216 -6.49 9.43 18.55
CA HIS A 216 -7.07 10.76 18.54
C HIS A 216 -6.75 11.46 19.85
N LEU A 217 -6.00 12.54 19.73
CA LEU A 217 -5.65 13.41 20.85
C LEU A 217 -6.24 14.79 20.61
N TYR A 218 -6.59 15.48 21.69
CA TYR A 218 -7.22 16.77 21.65
C TYR A 218 -6.48 17.77 22.54
N ASN A 219 -6.58 19.03 22.16
CA ASN A 219 -6.23 20.13 23.04
C ASN A 219 -6.88 21.43 22.57
N ARG A 220 -6.64 22.50 23.33
CA ARG A 220 -7.00 23.86 22.97
C ARG A 220 -5.77 24.71 22.69
N ILE A 221 -5.86 25.53 21.65
CA ILE A 221 -5.04 26.73 21.48
C ILE A 221 -5.84 27.86 22.11
N TYR A 222 -5.40 28.41 23.25
CA TYR A 222 -6.05 29.59 23.80
C TYR A 222 -5.71 30.84 22.99
N GLY A 223 -6.64 31.78 23.00
CA GLY A 223 -6.44 33.16 22.57
C GLY A 223 -5.33 33.81 23.40
N ILE A 224 -4.49 34.60 22.72
CA ILE A 224 -3.38 35.32 23.33
C ILE A 224 -3.79 36.79 23.41
N LYS A 225 -3.86 37.35 24.62
CA LYS A 225 -4.10 38.79 24.81
C LYS A 225 -2.84 39.57 24.48
N ASP A 226 -2.98 40.86 24.20
CA ASP A 226 -1.85 41.73 23.80
C ASP A 226 -0.70 41.78 24.82
N THR A 227 -0.94 41.40 26.08
CA THR A 227 0.06 41.32 27.15
C THR A 227 0.80 39.98 27.21
N ASP A 228 0.29 38.95 26.54
CA ASP A 228 0.77 37.58 26.65
C ASP A 228 1.79 37.29 25.55
N VAL A 229 2.93 36.70 25.93
CA VAL A 229 4.05 36.46 25.00
C VAL A 229 3.90 35.12 24.27
N SER A 230 3.41 34.09 24.96
CA SER A 230 3.24 32.74 24.42
C SER A 230 2.45 31.84 25.35
N GLN A 231 1.95 30.72 24.83
CA GLN A 231 1.41 29.61 25.60
C GLN A 231 2.10 28.29 25.26
N ASN A 232 2.13 27.36 26.21
CA ASN A 232 2.61 26.01 25.98
C ASN A 232 1.66 25.00 26.63
N THR A 233 1.04 24.13 25.82
CA THR A 233 0.10 23.10 26.27
C THR A 233 0.44 21.76 25.65
N ARG A 234 0.01 20.65 26.27
CA ARG A 234 0.28 19.28 25.80
C ARG A 234 -1.01 18.63 25.34
N PHE A 235 -0.99 17.85 24.25
CA PHE A 235 -2.15 17.06 23.83
C PHE A 235 -2.51 15.95 24.83
N PHE A 236 -3.82 15.69 24.97
CA PHE A 236 -4.39 14.69 25.86
C PHE A 236 -5.37 13.77 25.10
N ASP A 237 -5.64 12.59 25.66
CA ASP A 237 -6.60 11.62 25.13
C ASP A 237 -8.06 12.00 25.40
N HIS A 238 -8.30 12.96 26.29
CA HIS A 238 -9.59 13.57 26.55
C HIS A 238 -9.44 15.09 26.76
N LEU A 239 -10.47 15.85 26.42
CA LEU A 239 -10.54 17.25 26.83
C LEU A 239 -10.68 17.30 28.36
N VAL A 240 -9.67 17.83 29.05
CA VAL A 240 -9.79 18.15 30.47
C VAL A 240 -10.82 19.28 30.59
N SER A 241 -12.07 18.96 30.94
CA SER A 241 -13.03 19.99 31.32
C SER A 241 -12.54 20.63 32.61
N LYS A 242 -12.18 21.91 32.56
CA LYS A 242 -11.93 22.70 33.77
C LYS A 242 -13.22 22.98 34.52
#